data_AF-A0A3D8INR3-F1
#
_entry.id   AF-A0A3D8INR3-F1
#
_cell.length_a   1.000
_cell.length_b   1.000
_cell.length_c   1.000
_cell.angle_alpha   90.00
_cell.angle_beta   90.00
_cell.angle_gamma   90.00
#
_symmetry.space_group_name_H-M   'P 1'
#
loop_
_entity.id
_entity.type
_entity.pdbx_description
1 polymer ?
#
loop_
_entity_poly.entity_id
_entity_poly.type
_entity_poly.pdbx_seq_one_letter_code
_entity_poly.pdbx_strand_id
1 'polypeptide(L)'
;MREIKIFVIVAFIIGVMYYGVEPLAHHAMHPATATSDYEFKDLEKFGKFDFSNADKEAGKTAFLDNCASCHTVASQNVPDLNARNPKTIQPAGEGGVVPPDLSNAGLIFDSQFLAHFIKDPVRATLLDSKFAVSCEGLDDENANKCEMANEGKESYPMNAFNGIMSDEEITNVVAYLKDIAPKQLNDKEVFVEACSRCHAAVYDKNQYDSKFFALHNQEVTNWIERTKNIKGEEAEATFLSSLNNEEHKFINSLLAMAKANEKKYLSEAEIDEKNDEINAKTIESYGLVSLLQNSLIESNFEKVGLEADTHPEFIKAYLGNTPPDLSMMIRSKGQHELAAFINNPQKVPLIDIQKAVINKLVRDKRDEEKANIPTNISDEEREDMIAQIDSRDAEYYKIKLPENTTKSEWQNNDDYTNMAREMGVMPFGKSMPRVGLTKEAEKQVVNYLETIGDSKKAERDSLGWWIMGFFVLLSVLAYTWKSKIWRDLH
;
A
#
# COMPACT_ATOMS: atom_id res chain seq x y z
N MET A 1 42.02 -17.76 -30.79
CA MET A 1 41.07 -16.81 -31.43
C MET A 1 39.72 -17.42 -31.78
N ARG A 2 39.63 -18.69 -32.22
CA ARG A 2 38.34 -19.33 -32.57
C ARG A 2 37.38 -19.40 -31.37
N GLU A 3 37.85 -19.74 -30.17
CA GLU A 3 36.96 -19.82 -29.00
C GLU A 3 36.52 -18.44 -28.49
N ILE A 4 37.38 -17.42 -28.58
CA ILE A 4 36.98 -16.03 -28.26
C ILE A 4 35.89 -15.56 -29.22
N LYS A 5 36.00 -15.88 -30.51
CA LYS A 5 34.93 -15.60 -31.49
C LYS A 5 33.63 -16.32 -31.13
N ILE A 6 33.70 -17.60 -30.74
CA ILE A 6 32.53 -18.36 -30.29
C ILE A 6 31.92 -17.73 -29.02
N PHE A 7 32.75 -17.37 -28.04
CA PHE A 7 32.29 -16.70 -26.82
C PHE A 7 31.60 -15.37 -27.12
N VAL A 8 32.19 -14.52 -27.98
CA VAL A 8 31.58 -13.24 -28.37
C VAL A 8 30.24 -13.46 -29.07
N ILE A 9 30.14 -14.47 -29.94
CA ILE A 9 28.88 -14.82 -30.61
C ILE A 9 27.84 -15.29 -29.59
N VAL A 10 28.21 -16.17 -28.65
CA VAL A 10 27.29 -16.66 -27.62
C VAL A 10 26.87 -15.53 -26.68
N ALA A 11 27.79 -14.69 -26.22
CA ALA A 11 27.50 -13.52 -25.40
C ALA A 11 26.60 -12.52 -26.11
N PHE A 12 26.82 -12.30 -27.42
CA PHE A 12 25.94 -11.47 -28.25
C PHE A 12 24.54 -12.07 -28.37
N ILE A 13 24.41 -13.37 -28.66
CA ILE A 13 23.11 -14.05 -28.75
C ILE A 13 22.37 -14.00 -27.41
N ILE A 14 23.05 -14.28 -26.30
CA ILE A 14 22.48 -14.17 -24.95
C ILE A 14 22.06 -12.73 -24.67
N GLY A 15 22.88 -11.74 -25.02
CA GLY A 15 22.55 -10.33 -24.88
C GLY A 15 21.31 -9.92 -25.68
N VAL A 16 21.22 -10.36 -26.94
CA VAL A 16 20.03 -10.14 -27.80
C VAL A 16 18.80 -10.86 -27.25
N MET A 17 18.96 -12.09 -26.73
CA MET A 17 17.86 -12.80 -26.08
C MET A 17 17.40 -12.07 -24.82
N TYR A 18 18.32 -11.63 -23.97
CA TYR A 18 17.99 -10.91 -22.74
C TYR A 18 17.29 -9.59 -23.09
N TYR A 19 17.92 -8.70 -23.87
CA TYR A 19 17.34 -7.41 -24.25
C TYR A 19 16.15 -7.49 -25.20
N GLY A 20 15.98 -8.58 -25.95
CA GLY A 20 14.90 -8.73 -26.94
C GLY A 20 13.70 -9.49 -26.40
N VAL A 21 13.93 -10.63 -25.75
CA VAL A 21 12.86 -11.50 -25.23
C VAL A 21 12.29 -10.93 -23.95
N GLU A 22 13.09 -10.36 -23.05
CA GLU A 22 12.59 -9.82 -21.78
C GLU A 22 11.57 -8.70 -22.00
N PRO A 23 11.82 -7.64 -22.81
CA PRO A 23 10.79 -6.60 -23.03
C PRO A 23 9.56 -7.14 -23.76
N LEU A 24 9.73 -8.07 -24.71
CA LEU A 24 8.61 -8.68 -25.42
C LEU A 24 7.74 -9.53 -24.46
N ALA A 25 8.38 -10.32 -23.61
CA ALA A 25 7.71 -11.14 -22.60
C ALA A 25 7.02 -10.25 -21.56
N HIS A 26 7.67 -9.17 -21.11
CA HIS A 26 7.06 -8.19 -20.20
C HIS A 26 5.85 -7.50 -20.83
N HIS A 27 5.93 -7.08 -22.09
CA HIS A 27 4.80 -6.47 -22.79
C HIS A 27 3.64 -7.47 -23.01
N ALA A 28 3.94 -8.72 -23.34
CA ALA A 28 2.92 -9.74 -23.58
C ALA A 28 2.24 -10.23 -22.28
N MET A 29 2.99 -10.34 -21.19
CA MET A 29 2.49 -10.85 -19.90
C MET A 29 1.96 -9.76 -18.98
N HIS A 30 2.30 -8.49 -19.22
CA HIS A 30 1.78 -7.33 -18.50
C HIS A 30 1.07 -6.38 -19.48
N PRO A 31 -0.17 -6.71 -19.90
CA PRO A 31 -0.95 -5.84 -20.76
C PRO A 31 -1.14 -4.47 -20.12
N ALA A 32 -1.27 -3.45 -20.97
CA ALA A 32 -1.48 -2.08 -20.53
C ALA A 32 -2.68 -1.98 -19.59
N THR A 33 -2.49 -1.24 -18.52
CA THR A 33 -3.47 -0.98 -17.47
C THR A 33 -3.41 0.50 -17.11
N ALA A 34 -4.49 1.07 -16.59
CA ALA A 34 -4.49 2.44 -16.13
C ALA A 34 -3.39 2.66 -15.06
N THR A 35 -2.73 3.82 -15.10
CA THR A 35 -1.76 4.22 -14.07
C THR A 35 -2.47 4.47 -12.74
N SER A 36 -1.75 4.32 -11.62
CA SER A 36 -2.28 4.74 -10.32
C SER A 36 -2.52 6.25 -10.33
N ASP A 37 -3.74 6.64 -9.98
CA ASP A 37 -4.14 8.02 -9.79
C ASP A 37 -4.15 8.34 -8.29
N TYR A 38 -3.22 9.20 -7.86
CA TYR A 38 -3.10 9.63 -6.46
C TYR A 38 -3.92 10.90 -6.18
N GLU A 39 -4.53 11.50 -7.20
CA GLU A 39 -5.46 12.63 -7.07
C GLU A 39 -6.92 12.14 -7.08
N PHE A 40 -7.15 10.83 -7.30
CA PHE A 40 -8.45 10.17 -7.30
C PHE A 40 -9.50 10.90 -8.16
N LYS A 41 -9.10 11.33 -9.35
CA LYS A 41 -9.90 12.10 -10.32
C LYS A 41 -11.16 11.38 -10.77
N ASP A 42 -11.17 10.06 -10.68
CA ASP A 42 -12.37 9.26 -10.95
C ASP A 42 -13.48 9.50 -9.93
N LEU A 43 -13.18 10.07 -8.77
CA LEU A 43 -14.16 10.46 -7.75
C LEU A 43 -14.74 11.86 -7.96
N GLU A 44 -14.07 12.76 -8.70
CA GLU A 44 -14.55 14.14 -8.94
C GLU A 44 -15.93 14.18 -9.60
N LYS A 45 -16.32 13.14 -10.33
CA LYS A 45 -17.66 12.98 -10.91
C LYS A 45 -18.77 12.86 -9.87
N PHE A 46 -18.42 12.58 -8.62
CA PHE A 46 -19.34 12.52 -7.48
C PHE A 46 -19.28 13.80 -6.61
N GLY A 47 -18.68 14.86 -7.15
CA GLY A 47 -18.46 16.14 -6.46
C GLY A 47 -16.97 16.38 -6.25
N LYS A 48 -16.57 17.66 -6.21
CA LYS A 48 -15.20 18.05 -5.87
C LYS A 48 -15.23 18.83 -4.57
N PHE A 49 -14.54 18.32 -3.56
CA PHE A 49 -14.50 18.97 -2.25
C PHE A 49 -13.52 20.14 -2.27
N ASP A 50 -13.94 21.27 -1.71
CA ASP A 50 -13.08 22.43 -1.46
C ASP A 50 -12.67 22.47 0.01
N PHE A 51 -11.37 22.36 0.25
CA PHE A 51 -10.79 22.40 1.60
C PHE A 51 -10.32 23.80 2.01
N SER A 52 -10.49 24.82 1.17
CA SER A 52 -9.94 26.16 1.39
C SER A 52 -10.47 26.85 2.66
N ASN A 53 -11.70 26.55 3.05
CA ASN A 53 -12.38 27.10 4.23
C ASN A 53 -12.64 26.05 5.32
N ALA A 54 -11.98 24.89 5.25
CA ALA A 54 -12.23 23.82 6.21
C ALA A 54 -11.79 24.21 7.63
N ASP A 55 -12.69 24.07 8.60
CA ASP A 55 -12.52 24.40 10.01
C ASP A 55 -12.31 23.13 10.84
N LYS A 56 -11.13 23.02 11.46
CA LYS A 56 -10.73 21.87 12.28
C LYS A 56 -11.48 21.75 13.60
N GLU A 57 -11.94 22.85 14.21
CA GLU A 57 -12.68 22.79 15.47
C GLU A 57 -14.12 22.35 15.20
N ALA A 58 -14.74 22.89 14.15
CA ALA A 58 -16.01 22.36 13.65
C ALA A 58 -15.89 20.88 13.23
N GLY A 59 -14.76 20.52 12.61
CA GLY A 59 -14.44 19.15 12.22
C GLY A 59 -14.35 18.19 13.40
N LYS A 60 -13.76 18.62 14.51
CA LYS A 60 -13.70 17.84 15.74
C LYS A 60 -15.10 17.56 16.29
N THR A 61 -15.98 18.57 16.31
CA THR A 61 -17.37 18.40 16.75
C THR A 61 -18.11 17.43 15.83
N ALA A 62 -18.04 17.63 14.52
CA ALA A 62 -18.67 16.73 13.54
C ALA A 62 -18.16 15.28 13.66
N PHE A 63 -16.86 15.09 13.92
CA PHE A 63 -16.28 13.77 14.15
C PHE A 63 -16.80 13.11 15.43
N LEU A 64 -16.90 13.87 16.53
CA LEU A 64 -17.44 13.37 17.79
C LEU A 64 -18.89 12.90 17.63
N ASP A 65 -19.69 13.67 16.90
CA ASP A 65 -21.11 13.39 16.72
C ASP A 65 -21.36 12.19 15.79
N ASN A 66 -20.52 11.99 14.77
CA ASN A 66 -20.79 11.05 13.69
C ASN A 66 -19.84 9.85 13.61
N CYS A 67 -18.61 9.96 14.09
CA CYS A 67 -17.54 8.98 13.84
C CYS A 67 -17.02 8.30 15.12
N ALA A 68 -16.97 9.02 16.24
CA ALA A 68 -16.34 8.55 17.50
C ALA A 68 -17.06 7.35 18.16
N SER A 69 -18.31 7.07 17.79
CA SER A 69 -19.01 5.87 18.24
C SER A 69 -18.41 4.59 17.65
N CYS A 70 -17.75 4.69 16.48
CA CYS A 70 -17.17 3.56 15.77
C CYS A 70 -15.65 3.59 15.71
N HIS A 71 -15.03 4.76 15.64
CA HIS A 71 -13.59 4.93 15.48
C HIS A 71 -12.93 5.45 16.75
N THR A 72 -11.65 5.13 16.93
CA THR A 72 -10.81 5.72 17.98
C THR A 72 -9.90 6.79 17.41
N VAL A 73 -9.44 7.69 18.28
CA VAL A 73 -8.39 8.65 17.97
C VAL A 73 -7.41 8.70 19.15
N ALA A 74 -6.58 7.66 19.25
CA ALA A 74 -5.70 7.41 20.38
C ALA A 74 -4.66 8.52 20.62
N SER A 75 -4.29 9.27 19.57
CA SER A 75 -3.41 10.46 19.70
C SER A 75 -4.05 11.57 20.55
N GLN A 76 -5.37 11.58 20.68
CA GLN A 76 -6.11 12.60 21.41
C GLN A 76 -6.52 12.04 22.77
N ASN A 77 -6.07 12.67 23.85
CA ASN A 77 -6.41 12.28 25.22
C ASN A 77 -7.82 12.75 25.63
N VAL A 78 -8.84 12.38 24.84
CA VAL A 78 -10.25 12.69 25.07
C VAL A 78 -10.98 11.36 25.30
N PRO A 79 -11.62 11.15 26.46
CA PRO A 79 -12.31 9.89 26.77
C PRO A 79 -13.35 9.49 25.73
N ASP A 80 -14.16 10.45 25.25
CA ASP A 80 -15.23 10.19 24.28
C ASP A 80 -14.71 9.70 22.92
N LEU A 81 -13.50 10.13 22.53
CA LEU A 81 -12.85 9.67 21.29
C LEU A 81 -12.27 8.25 21.42
N ASN A 82 -12.22 7.68 22.62
CA ASN A 82 -11.59 6.39 22.89
C ASN A 82 -12.45 5.49 23.79
N ALA A 83 -13.77 5.71 23.79
CA ALA A 83 -14.71 4.95 24.61
C ALA A 83 -14.94 3.52 24.09
N ARG A 84 -14.67 3.26 22.81
CA ARG A 84 -14.81 1.94 22.18
C ARG A 84 -13.54 1.11 22.35
N ASN A 85 -13.71 -0.21 22.52
CA ASN A 85 -12.60 -1.15 22.41
C ASN A 85 -12.10 -1.23 20.94
N PRO A 86 -10.83 -0.88 20.66
CA PRO A 86 -10.30 -0.82 19.30
C PRO A 86 -10.16 -2.19 18.64
N LYS A 87 -10.39 -3.31 19.35
CA LYS A 87 -10.38 -4.67 18.79
C LYS A 87 -11.77 -5.23 18.48
N THR A 88 -12.82 -4.46 18.71
CA THR A 88 -14.19 -4.90 18.45
C THR A 88 -14.49 -4.84 16.95
N ILE A 89 -14.81 -5.99 16.37
CA ILE A 89 -15.23 -6.11 14.97
C ILE A 89 -16.56 -5.35 14.75
N GLN A 90 -16.65 -4.59 13.66
CA GLN A 90 -17.92 -4.06 13.16
C GLN A 90 -18.56 -5.10 12.25
N PRO A 91 -19.73 -5.66 12.63
CA PRO A 91 -20.34 -6.77 11.89
C PRO A 91 -20.88 -6.34 10.53
N ALA A 92 -20.83 -7.28 9.58
CA ALA A 92 -21.20 -7.14 8.17
C ALA A 92 -21.76 -8.47 7.65
N GLY A 93 -23.06 -8.71 7.82
CA GLY A 93 -23.63 -10.05 7.63
C GLY A 93 -22.98 -11.06 8.58
N GLU A 94 -22.38 -12.12 8.04
CA GLU A 94 -21.58 -13.10 8.81
C GLU A 94 -20.10 -12.68 8.98
N GLY A 95 -19.69 -11.58 8.36
CA GLY A 95 -18.33 -11.05 8.37
C GLY A 95 -18.19 -9.76 9.18
N GLY A 96 -17.09 -9.05 8.95
CA GLY A 96 -16.82 -7.75 9.52
C GLY A 96 -15.35 -7.39 9.49
N VAL A 97 -15.04 -6.15 9.86
CA VAL A 97 -13.65 -5.68 10.03
C VAL A 97 -13.56 -4.85 11.29
N VAL A 98 -12.39 -4.88 11.94
CA VAL A 98 -12.08 -3.96 13.03
C VAL A 98 -11.95 -2.53 12.45
N PRO A 99 -12.69 -1.54 12.97
CA PRO A 99 -12.52 -0.15 12.53
C PRO A 99 -11.15 0.39 12.94
N PRO A 100 -10.50 1.19 12.07
CA PRO A 100 -9.19 1.76 12.36
C PRO A 100 -9.28 2.84 13.46
N ASP A 101 -8.17 3.00 14.16
CA ASP A 101 -7.83 4.26 14.81
C ASP A 101 -7.52 5.30 13.75
N LEU A 102 -8.01 6.53 13.87
CA LEU A 102 -7.88 7.54 12.81
C LEU A 102 -6.81 8.60 13.11
N SER A 103 -5.97 8.40 14.13
CA SER A 103 -4.92 9.35 14.52
C SER A 103 -3.95 9.70 13.40
N ASN A 104 -3.72 8.76 12.48
CA ASN A 104 -2.75 8.90 11.39
C ASN A 104 -3.40 9.18 10.03
N ALA A 105 -4.73 9.11 9.96
CA ALA A 105 -5.46 9.06 8.69
C ALA A 105 -5.20 10.29 7.82
N GLY A 106 -5.15 11.48 8.43
CA GLY A 106 -4.92 12.75 7.72
C GLY A 106 -3.52 12.88 7.09
N LEU A 107 -2.55 12.05 7.49
CA LEU A 107 -1.22 12.02 6.89
C LEU A 107 -1.12 11.03 5.73
N ILE A 108 -1.69 9.83 5.88
CA ILE A 108 -1.40 8.71 4.96
C ILE A 108 -2.41 8.58 3.81
N PHE A 109 -3.64 9.04 3.99
CA PHE A 109 -4.68 8.97 2.96
C PHE A 109 -4.82 10.32 2.25
N ASP A 110 -5.13 10.28 0.96
CA ASP A 110 -5.44 11.50 0.22
C ASP A 110 -6.74 12.16 0.73
N SER A 111 -6.80 13.49 0.66
CA SER A 111 -7.90 14.26 1.24
C SER A 111 -9.19 14.16 0.43
N GLN A 112 -9.09 14.17 -0.90
CA GLN A 112 -10.25 13.95 -1.75
C GLN A 112 -10.75 12.53 -1.55
N PHE A 113 -9.84 11.55 -1.52
CA PHE A 113 -10.22 10.17 -1.21
C PHE A 113 -10.93 10.06 0.14
N LEU A 114 -10.38 10.61 1.23
CA LEU A 114 -11.00 10.56 2.55
C LEU A 114 -12.40 11.20 2.58
N ALA A 115 -12.55 12.37 1.96
CA ALA A 115 -13.85 13.05 1.90
C ALA A 115 -14.88 12.21 1.12
N HIS A 116 -14.48 11.65 -0.03
CA HIS A 116 -15.32 10.73 -0.79
C HIS A 116 -15.61 9.43 -0.05
N PHE A 117 -14.66 8.91 0.74
CA PHE A 117 -14.84 7.71 1.54
C PHE A 117 -15.85 7.93 2.67
N ILE A 118 -15.82 9.08 3.32
CA ILE A 118 -16.85 9.47 4.30
C ILE A 118 -18.21 9.61 3.60
N LYS A 119 -18.26 10.30 2.45
CA LYS A 119 -19.50 10.53 1.70
C LYS A 119 -20.14 9.23 1.21
N ASP A 120 -19.38 8.39 0.52
CA ASP A 120 -19.80 7.09 -0.02
C ASP A 120 -18.61 6.12 -0.04
N PRO A 121 -18.43 5.29 1.00
CA PRO A 121 -17.27 4.42 1.12
C PRO A 121 -17.22 3.34 0.05
N VAL A 122 -18.37 2.92 -0.50
CA VAL A 122 -18.45 1.88 -1.53
C VAL A 122 -17.91 2.41 -2.85
N ARG A 123 -18.34 3.60 -3.27
CA ARG A 123 -17.81 4.24 -4.48
C ARG A 123 -16.34 4.59 -4.34
N ALA A 124 -15.93 5.14 -3.19
CA ALA A 124 -14.54 5.50 -2.94
C ALA A 124 -13.61 4.28 -3.00
N THR A 125 -14.03 3.13 -2.45
CA THR A 125 -13.23 1.90 -2.45
C THR A 125 -13.41 1.00 -3.68
N LEU A 126 -14.25 1.44 -4.63
CA LEU A 126 -14.65 0.73 -5.85
C LEU A 126 -15.50 -0.54 -5.61
N LEU A 127 -16.07 -0.77 -4.43
CA LEU A 127 -16.75 -2.04 -4.11
C LEU A 127 -18.23 -2.10 -4.56
N ASP A 128 -18.64 -1.23 -5.48
CA ASP A 128 -20.02 -1.08 -5.96
C ASP A 128 -20.54 -2.30 -6.74
N SER A 129 -19.68 -3.23 -7.12
CA SER A 129 -20.09 -4.54 -7.66
C SER A 129 -20.72 -5.47 -6.60
N LYS A 130 -20.35 -5.29 -5.33
CA LYS A 130 -20.81 -6.15 -4.22
C LYS A 130 -21.76 -5.43 -3.29
N PHE A 131 -21.45 -4.18 -2.95
CA PHE A 131 -22.21 -3.42 -1.96
C PHE A 131 -23.07 -2.33 -2.60
N ALA A 132 -24.19 -2.04 -1.96
CA ALA A 132 -25.07 -0.95 -2.34
C ALA A 132 -24.37 0.41 -2.13
N VAL A 133 -24.52 1.31 -3.10
CA VAL A 133 -24.00 2.69 -3.04
C VAL A 133 -25.08 3.65 -2.54
N SER A 134 -24.70 4.86 -2.10
CA SER A 134 -25.68 5.86 -1.70
C SER A 134 -26.43 6.43 -2.92
N CYS A 135 -27.76 6.41 -2.89
CA CYS A 135 -28.63 7.05 -3.88
C CYS A 135 -29.13 8.44 -3.45
N GLU A 136 -28.71 8.91 -2.27
CA GLU A 136 -29.10 10.20 -1.71
C GLU A 136 -28.56 11.37 -2.55
N GLY A 137 -29.36 12.43 -2.67
CA GLY A 137 -29.00 13.65 -3.40
C GLY A 137 -29.06 13.54 -4.93
N LEU A 138 -29.57 12.43 -5.48
CA LEU A 138 -29.88 12.28 -6.90
C LEU A 138 -31.29 12.78 -7.22
N ASP A 139 -31.52 13.22 -8.46
CA ASP A 139 -32.88 13.47 -8.96
C ASP A 139 -33.69 12.17 -9.09
N ASP A 140 -35.02 12.26 -9.20
CA ASP A 140 -35.92 11.10 -9.20
C ASP A 140 -35.56 10.04 -10.25
N GLU A 141 -35.10 10.43 -11.44
CA GLU A 141 -34.74 9.48 -12.49
C GLU A 141 -33.46 8.72 -12.14
N ASN A 142 -32.42 9.45 -11.71
CA ASN A 142 -31.12 8.89 -11.36
C ASN A 142 -31.16 8.11 -10.04
N ALA A 143 -31.99 8.52 -9.08
CA ALA A 143 -32.26 7.79 -7.86
C ALA A 143 -32.88 6.43 -8.17
N ASN A 144 -33.91 6.38 -9.03
CA ASN A 144 -34.52 5.11 -9.44
C ASN A 144 -33.52 4.17 -10.14
N LYS A 145 -32.67 4.70 -11.04
CA LYS A 145 -31.61 3.90 -11.67
C LYS A 145 -30.60 3.38 -10.65
N CYS A 146 -30.23 4.20 -9.68
CA CYS A 146 -29.32 3.83 -8.60
C CYS A 146 -29.92 2.72 -7.71
N GLU A 147 -31.18 2.83 -7.32
CA GLU A 147 -31.87 1.80 -6.52
C GLU A 147 -32.01 0.48 -7.27
N MET A 148 -32.37 0.54 -8.56
CA MET A 148 -32.37 -0.65 -9.42
C MET A 148 -30.97 -1.29 -9.53
N ALA A 149 -29.92 -0.47 -9.59
CA ALA A 149 -28.54 -0.97 -9.60
C ALA A 149 -28.07 -1.52 -8.24
N ASN A 150 -28.75 -1.15 -7.14
CA ASN A 150 -28.49 -1.67 -5.79
C ASN A 150 -29.26 -2.97 -5.49
N GLU A 151 -30.22 -3.36 -6.33
CA GLU A 151 -31.01 -4.57 -6.12
C GLU A 151 -30.12 -5.81 -5.98
N GLY A 152 -30.32 -6.54 -4.87
CA GLY A 152 -29.55 -7.76 -4.56
C GLY A 152 -28.15 -7.54 -3.98
N LYS A 153 -27.69 -6.29 -3.80
CA LYS A 153 -26.40 -5.98 -3.16
C LYS A 153 -26.49 -5.93 -1.64
N GLU A 154 -25.38 -6.22 -0.98
CA GLU A 154 -25.27 -6.14 0.48
C GLU A 154 -25.07 -4.69 0.95
N SER A 155 -25.46 -4.37 2.19
CA SER A 155 -25.12 -3.08 2.80
C SER A 155 -23.64 -3.03 3.20
N TYR A 156 -22.98 -1.90 2.94
CA TYR A 156 -21.62 -1.68 3.43
C TYR A 156 -21.60 -1.38 4.94
N PRO A 157 -20.63 -1.89 5.72
CA PRO A 157 -20.68 -1.82 7.19
C PRO A 157 -20.52 -0.40 7.75
N MET A 158 -19.78 0.45 7.04
CA MET A 158 -19.74 1.88 7.31
C MET A 158 -20.87 2.54 6.51
N ASN A 159 -21.76 3.25 7.18
CA ASN A 159 -22.80 3.97 6.46
C ASN A 159 -22.16 5.04 5.54
N ALA A 160 -22.79 5.28 4.40
CA ALA A 160 -22.54 6.49 3.65
C ALA A 160 -23.03 7.68 4.48
N PHE A 161 -22.25 8.77 4.52
CA PHE A 161 -22.67 10.03 5.17
C PHE A 161 -23.24 11.03 4.18
N ASN A 162 -23.33 10.67 2.90
CA ASN A 162 -24.07 11.45 1.90
C ASN A 162 -25.53 11.63 2.35
N GLY A 163 -25.98 12.89 2.47
CA GLY A 163 -27.30 13.25 3.00
C GLY A 163 -27.41 13.32 4.52
N ILE A 164 -26.41 12.83 5.26
CA ILE A 164 -26.29 12.96 6.74
C ILE A 164 -25.41 14.15 7.10
N MET A 165 -24.29 14.30 6.40
CA MET A 165 -23.35 15.39 6.54
C MET A 165 -23.31 16.20 5.23
N SER A 166 -23.20 17.52 5.37
CA SER A 166 -22.90 18.42 4.26
C SER A 166 -21.46 18.25 3.77
N ASP A 167 -21.19 18.67 2.54
CA ASP A 167 -19.81 18.64 2.00
C ASP A 167 -18.85 19.49 2.85
N GLU A 168 -19.33 20.60 3.44
CA GLU A 168 -18.56 21.43 4.37
C GLU A 168 -18.20 20.65 5.65
N GLU A 169 -19.16 19.98 6.30
CA GLU A 169 -18.91 19.17 7.49
C GLU A 169 -17.91 18.03 7.21
N ILE A 170 -18.00 17.39 6.04
CA ILE A 170 -17.06 16.35 5.62
C ILE A 170 -15.65 16.95 5.46
N THR A 171 -15.50 18.10 4.80
CA THR A 171 -14.19 18.76 4.66
C THR A 171 -13.61 19.18 6.01
N ASN A 172 -14.46 19.63 6.94
CA ASN A 172 -14.09 19.98 8.30
C ASN A 172 -13.55 18.75 9.06
N VAL A 173 -14.22 17.58 8.96
CA VAL A 173 -13.71 16.32 9.55
C VAL A 173 -12.34 15.95 8.99
N VAL A 174 -12.16 16.03 7.67
CA VAL A 174 -10.84 15.74 7.06
C VAL A 174 -9.78 16.74 7.53
N ALA A 175 -10.12 18.02 7.67
CA ALA A 175 -9.22 19.04 8.22
C ALA A 175 -8.84 18.75 9.69
N TYR A 176 -9.78 18.30 10.50
CA TYR A 176 -9.51 17.84 11.86
C TYR A 176 -8.55 16.66 11.89
N LEU A 177 -8.80 15.61 11.09
CA LEU A 177 -7.91 14.43 10.98
C LEU A 177 -6.50 14.81 10.52
N LYS A 178 -6.35 15.84 9.68
CA LYS A 178 -5.05 16.39 9.30
C LYS A 178 -4.35 17.15 10.42
N ASP A 179 -5.09 17.94 11.19
CA ASP A 179 -4.51 18.75 12.27
C ASP A 179 -3.93 17.89 13.39
N ILE A 180 -4.56 16.75 13.68
CA ILE A 180 -4.11 15.82 14.71
C ILE A 180 -3.03 14.85 14.24
N ALA A 181 -2.84 14.71 12.93
CA ALA A 181 -1.92 13.73 12.38
C ALA A 181 -0.46 14.09 12.72
N PRO A 182 0.41 13.08 12.93
CA PRO A 182 1.82 13.34 13.16
C PRO A 182 2.49 13.93 11.92
N LYS A 183 3.67 14.53 12.09
CA LYS A 183 4.43 15.11 10.97
C LYS A 183 5.03 14.05 10.04
N GLN A 184 5.31 12.87 10.58
CA GLN A 184 5.95 11.77 9.85
C GLN A 184 5.63 10.44 10.55
N LEU A 185 5.62 9.36 9.76
CA LEU A 185 5.53 7.98 10.21
C LEU A 185 6.61 7.17 9.51
N ASN A 186 7.06 6.09 10.12
CA ASN A 186 7.96 5.14 9.48
C ASN A 186 7.18 4.14 8.60
N ASP A 187 7.89 3.39 7.74
CA ASP A 187 7.25 2.53 6.75
C ASP A 187 6.37 1.42 7.36
N LYS A 188 6.76 0.90 8.53
CA LYS A 188 5.96 -0.11 9.26
C LYS A 188 4.70 0.48 9.88
N GLU A 189 4.78 1.69 10.44
CA GLU A 189 3.59 2.38 10.97
C GLU A 189 2.56 2.65 9.87
N VAL A 190 3.02 3.12 8.70
CA VAL A 190 2.14 3.30 7.53
C VAL A 190 1.56 1.98 7.04
N PHE A 191 2.36 0.90 7.00
CA PHE A 191 1.86 -0.42 6.64
C PHE A 191 0.78 -0.94 7.60
N VAL A 192 1.00 -0.81 8.91
CA VAL A 192 0.03 -1.23 9.93
C VAL A 192 -1.29 -0.51 9.70
N GLU A 193 -1.25 0.82 9.63
CA GLU A 193 -2.44 1.65 9.41
C GLU A 193 -3.18 1.30 8.10
N ALA A 194 -2.44 1.11 7.01
CA ALA A 194 -3.02 0.89 5.69
C ALA A 194 -3.49 -0.56 5.43
N CYS A 195 -2.83 -1.56 6.02
CA CYS A 195 -2.93 -2.95 5.57
C CYS A 195 -3.20 -3.96 6.69
N SER A 196 -2.74 -3.77 7.93
CA SER A 196 -2.79 -4.83 8.95
C SER A 196 -4.19 -5.22 9.38
N ARG A 197 -5.17 -4.35 9.14
CA ARG A 197 -6.59 -4.65 9.43
C ARG A 197 -7.10 -5.89 8.70
N CYS A 198 -6.57 -6.14 7.51
CA CYS A 198 -6.96 -7.27 6.66
C CYS A 198 -5.82 -8.26 6.46
N HIS A 199 -4.56 -7.79 6.42
CA HIS A 199 -3.43 -8.58 5.99
C HIS A 199 -2.44 -8.84 7.13
N ALA A 200 -1.95 -10.08 7.18
CA ALA A 200 -0.80 -10.41 7.99
C ALA A 200 0.51 -10.17 7.21
N ALA A 201 1.60 -10.02 7.95
CA ALA A 201 2.97 -10.08 7.46
C ALA A 201 3.79 -10.94 8.45
N VAL A 202 3.45 -12.23 8.50
CA VAL A 202 3.93 -13.16 9.56
C VAL A 202 5.43 -13.40 9.55
N TYR A 203 6.15 -13.02 8.49
CA TYR A 203 7.62 -13.11 8.47
C TYR A 203 8.29 -11.83 8.99
N ASP A 204 7.55 -10.76 9.30
CA ASP A 204 8.09 -9.62 10.05
C ASP A 204 8.31 -9.97 11.54
N LYS A 205 9.18 -10.94 11.79
CA LYS A 205 9.59 -11.40 13.12
C LYS A 205 10.61 -10.43 13.74
N ASN A 206 10.22 -9.17 13.86
CA ASN A 206 11.11 -8.06 14.19
C ASN A 206 12.15 -7.78 13.08
N GLN A 207 11.88 -8.23 11.85
CA GLN A 207 12.84 -8.14 10.74
C GLN A 207 12.99 -6.69 10.26
N TYR A 208 11.87 -5.97 10.13
CA TYR A 208 11.91 -4.56 9.80
C TYR A 208 12.71 -3.78 10.85
N ASP A 209 12.33 -3.92 12.13
CA ASP A 209 12.95 -3.19 13.24
C ASP A 209 14.45 -3.52 13.38
N SER A 210 14.83 -4.78 13.18
CA SER A 210 16.24 -5.22 13.24
C SER A 210 17.15 -4.50 12.24
N LYS A 211 16.65 -4.13 11.06
CA LYS A 211 17.42 -3.39 10.06
C LYS A 211 17.77 -1.99 10.58
N PHE A 212 16.82 -1.31 11.21
CA PHE A 212 17.05 -0.01 11.82
C PHE A 212 17.97 -0.12 13.03
N PHE A 213 17.79 -1.14 13.87
CA PHE A 213 18.69 -1.39 15.00
C PHE A 213 20.12 -1.68 14.54
N ALA A 214 20.30 -2.43 13.45
CA ALA A 214 21.62 -2.70 12.90
C ALA A 214 22.31 -1.42 12.39
N LEU A 215 21.58 -0.56 11.67
CA LEU A 215 22.10 0.74 11.20
C LEU A 215 22.44 1.66 12.38
N HIS A 216 21.53 1.81 13.34
CA HIS A 216 21.75 2.58 14.57
C HIS A 216 22.97 2.07 15.34
N ASN A 217 23.05 0.76 15.58
CA ASN A 217 24.16 0.15 16.30
C ASN A 217 25.49 0.33 15.56
N GLN A 218 25.48 0.28 14.23
CA GLN A 218 26.67 0.54 13.41
C GLN A 218 27.15 1.98 13.57
N GLU A 219 26.26 2.97 13.51
CA GLU A 219 26.59 4.38 13.71
C GLU A 219 27.15 4.63 15.13
N VAL A 220 26.44 4.14 16.15
CA VAL A 220 26.86 4.27 17.55
C VAL A 220 28.20 3.58 17.80
N THR A 221 28.44 2.40 17.21
CA THR A 221 29.72 1.68 17.32
C THR A 221 30.86 2.48 16.69
N ASN A 222 30.63 3.06 15.51
CA ASN A 222 31.61 3.94 14.87
C ASN A 222 31.93 5.17 15.75
N TRP A 223 30.92 5.74 16.43
CA TRP A 223 31.14 6.83 17.38
C TRP A 223 31.94 6.38 18.61
N ILE A 224 31.64 5.21 19.17
CA ILE A 224 32.41 4.63 20.28
C ILE A 224 33.89 4.46 19.86
N GLU A 225 34.16 3.92 18.67
CA GLU A 225 35.51 3.77 18.15
C GLU A 225 36.20 5.11 17.91
N ARG A 226 35.50 6.09 17.33
CA ARG A 226 36.02 7.46 17.13
C ARG A 226 36.41 8.09 18.47
N THR A 227 35.55 8.04 19.48
CA THR A 227 35.83 8.59 20.81
C THR A 227 37.04 7.92 21.46
N LYS A 228 37.16 6.58 21.35
CA LYS A 228 38.31 5.82 21.88
C LYS A 228 39.64 6.16 21.17
N ASN A 229 39.60 6.56 19.91
CA ASN A 229 40.78 6.88 19.12
C ASN A 229 41.33 8.29 19.35
N ILE A 230 40.56 9.18 19.99
CA ILE A 230 41.02 10.52 20.39
C ILE A 230 41.84 10.38 21.68
N LYS A 231 43.11 10.80 21.66
CA LYS A 231 44.03 10.72 22.81
C LYS A 231 44.05 12.04 23.59
N GLY A 232 44.00 11.96 24.93
CA GLY A 232 44.13 13.12 25.83
C GLY A 232 42.90 13.32 26.72
N GLU A 233 43.02 14.17 27.74
CA GLU A 233 41.94 14.48 28.71
C GLU A 233 40.73 15.18 28.05
N GLU A 234 40.90 15.77 26.85
CA GLU A 234 39.85 16.52 26.13
C GLU A 234 39.15 15.70 25.01
N ALA A 235 39.29 14.36 25.03
CA ALA A 235 38.77 13.50 23.97
C ALA A 235 37.24 13.59 23.79
N GLU A 236 36.48 13.65 24.89
CA GLU A 236 35.02 13.77 24.87
C GLU A 236 34.58 15.13 24.32
N ALA A 237 35.19 16.23 24.78
CA ALA A 237 34.90 17.59 24.30
C ALA A 237 35.19 17.73 22.81
N THR A 238 36.30 17.16 22.35
CA THR A 238 36.69 17.15 20.93
C THR A 238 35.67 16.39 20.08
N PHE A 239 35.24 15.20 20.53
CA PHE A 239 34.21 14.44 19.83
C PHE A 239 32.89 15.20 19.74
N LEU A 240 32.40 15.73 20.88
CA LEU A 240 31.13 16.47 20.93
C LEU A 240 31.15 17.67 19.98
N SER A 241 32.25 18.43 19.93
CA SER A 241 32.39 19.55 18.99
C SER A 241 32.35 19.16 17.51
N SER A 242 32.58 17.89 17.18
CA SER A 242 32.55 17.37 15.81
C SER A 242 31.16 16.95 15.34
N LEU A 243 30.19 16.90 16.24
CA LEU A 243 28.83 16.45 15.96
C LEU A 243 28.00 17.55 15.31
N ASN A 244 27.07 17.16 14.44
CA ASN A 244 26.04 18.05 13.92
C ASN A 244 24.91 18.28 14.95
N ASN A 245 23.94 19.13 14.61
CA ASN A 245 22.87 19.50 15.54
C ASN A 245 21.95 18.33 15.94
N GLU A 246 21.66 17.39 15.03
CA GLU A 246 20.82 16.23 15.33
C GLU A 246 21.57 15.21 16.20
N GLU A 247 22.84 14.99 15.91
CA GLU A 247 23.71 14.14 16.74
C GLU A 247 23.84 14.69 18.17
N HIS A 248 23.99 16.02 18.33
CA HIS A 248 23.98 16.67 19.64
C HIS A 248 22.66 16.44 20.39
N LYS A 249 21.52 16.57 19.71
CA LYS A 249 20.21 16.29 20.32
C LYS A 249 20.12 14.83 20.78
N PHE A 250 20.62 13.89 19.97
CA PHE A 250 20.65 12.49 20.33
C PHE A 250 21.49 12.24 21.58
N ILE A 251 22.72 12.76 21.67
CA ILE A 251 23.56 12.62 22.88
C ILE A 251 22.88 13.23 24.11
N ASN A 252 22.26 14.41 23.98
CA ASN A 252 21.50 15.03 25.07
C ASN A 252 20.28 14.19 25.50
N SER A 253 19.63 13.51 24.55
CA SER A 253 18.55 12.58 24.85
C SER A 253 19.04 11.36 25.66
N LEU A 254 20.24 10.85 25.36
CA LEU A 254 20.85 9.76 26.14
C LEU A 254 21.17 10.20 27.57
N LEU A 255 21.68 11.43 27.75
CA LEU A 255 21.90 12.01 29.07
C LEU A 255 20.57 12.11 29.85
N ALA A 256 19.51 12.61 29.21
CA ALA A 256 18.19 12.71 29.84
C ALA A 256 17.64 11.33 30.23
N MET A 257 17.80 10.32 29.37
CA MET A 257 17.42 8.94 29.66
C MET A 257 18.21 8.34 30.83
N ALA A 258 19.53 8.57 30.89
CA ALA A 258 20.36 8.11 32.00
C ALA A 258 19.92 8.71 33.35
N LYS A 259 19.63 10.01 33.37
CA LYS A 259 19.06 10.70 34.54
C LYS A 259 17.70 10.13 34.95
N ALA A 260 16.82 9.88 33.97
CA ALA A 260 15.52 9.29 34.23
C ALA A 260 15.63 7.85 34.77
N ASN A 261 16.59 7.06 34.27
CA ASN A 261 16.80 5.69 34.71
C ASN A 261 17.33 5.61 36.15
N GLU A 262 18.16 6.55 36.61
CA GLU A 262 18.52 6.64 38.03
C GLU A 262 17.30 6.89 38.92
N LYS A 263 16.38 7.76 38.48
CA LYS A 263 15.15 8.06 39.23
C LYS A 263 14.17 6.89 39.27
N LYS A 264 14.22 5.99 38.29
CA LYS A 264 13.30 4.84 38.15
C LYS A 264 13.30 3.91 39.37
N TYR A 265 14.42 3.82 40.08
CA TYR A 265 14.59 2.92 41.23
C TYR A 265 14.47 3.63 42.59
N LEU A 266 14.12 4.92 42.60
CA LEU A 266 13.96 5.73 43.79
C LEU A 266 12.47 5.89 44.14
N SER A 267 12.17 5.97 45.44
CA SER A 267 10.85 6.41 45.92
C SER A 267 10.64 7.92 45.69
N GLU A 268 9.40 8.40 45.73
CA GLU A 268 9.09 9.83 45.56
C GLU A 268 9.88 10.73 46.53
N ALA A 269 10.02 10.31 47.80
CA ALA A 269 10.78 11.04 48.80
C ALA A 269 12.30 11.08 48.48
N GLU A 270 12.86 10.00 47.95
CA GLU A 270 14.26 9.95 47.53
C GLU A 270 14.51 10.74 46.24
N ILE A 271 13.51 10.80 45.35
CA ILE A 271 13.55 11.65 44.17
C ILE A 271 13.61 13.11 44.63
N ASP A 272 12.73 13.56 45.51
CA ASP A 272 12.71 14.95 46.00
C ASP A 272 14.05 15.36 46.64
N GLU A 273 14.70 14.46 47.38
CA GLU A 273 16.01 14.72 48.00
C GLU A 273 17.14 14.78 46.97
N LYS A 274 17.12 13.91 45.95
CA LYS A 274 18.24 13.75 45.00
C LYS A 274 18.02 14.41 43.64
N ASN A 275 16.86 15.02 43.41
CA ASN A 275 16.47 15.51 42.08
C ASN A 275 17.48 16.51 41.52
N ASP A 276 17.90 17.48 42.34
CA ASP A 276 18.83 18.53 41.94
C ASP A 276 20.22 17.96 41.65
N GLU A 277 20.69 17.01 42.47
CA GLU A 277 21.96 16.30 42.25
C GLU A 277 21.94 15.53 40.92
N ILE A 278 20.88 14.75 40.67
CA ILE A 278 20.73 13.97 39.43
C ILE A 278 20.61 14.90 38.22
N ASN A 279 19.86 16.00 38.35
CA ASN A 279 19.68 16.96 37.26
C ASN A 279 20.98 17.72 36.93
N ALA A 280 21.87 17.93 37.90
CA ALA A 280 23.16 18.58 37.71
C ALA A 280 24.21 17.69 36.98
N LYS A 281 24.04 16.37 36.96
CA LYS A 281 24.96 15.45 36.28
C LYS A 281 25.09 15.77 34.79
N THR A 282 26.31 15.68 34.27
CA THR A 282 26.65 15.97 32.86
C THR A 282 26.98 14.68 32.11
N ILE A 283 27.31 14.78 30.81
CA ILE A 283 27.80 13.65 30.02
C ILE A 283 29.03 13.02 30.69
N GLU A 284 29.96 13.84 31.19
CA GLU A 284 31.16 13.40 31.91
C GLU A 284 30.81 12.57 33.16
N SER A 285 29.72 12.92 33.86
CA SER A 285 29.27 12.19 35.06
C SER A 285 28.88 10.74 34.76
N TYR A 286 28.34 10.48 33.57
CA TYR A 286 27.92 9.14 33.13
C TYR A 286 28.95 8.44 32.25
N GLY A 287 29.89 9.20 31.68
CA GLY A 287 30.85 8.77 30.67
C GLY A 287 30.20 8.65 29.29
N LEU A 288 30.73 9.36 28.29
CA LEU A 288 30.15 9.38 26.94
C LEU A 288 30.08 7.97 26.31
N VAL A 289 31.16 7.20 26.44
CA VAL A 289 31.21 5.83 25.89
C VAL A 289 30.17 4.91 26.54
N SER A 290 29.93 5.07 27.84
CA SER A 290 28.91 4.29 28.57
C SER A 290 27.50 4.65 28.10
N LEU A 291 27.20 5.94 27.95
CA LEU A 291 25.92 6.40 27.38
C LEU A 291 25.68 5.84 25.98
N LEU A 292 26.71 5.88 25.12
CA LEU A 292 26.64 5.32 23.77
C LEU A 292 26.43 3.80 23.80
N GLN A 293 27.18 3.06 24.62
CA GLN A 293 27.03 1.61 24.75
C GLN A 293 25.62 1.21 25.23
N ASN A 294 25.06 1.94 26.20
CA ASN A 294 23.72 1.71 26.71
C ASN A 294 22.61 2.07 25.70
N SER A 295 22.94 2.79 24.63
CA SER A 295 22.02 3.10 23.53
C SER A 295 21.99 2.06 22.43
N LEU A 296 22.87 1.05 22.47
CA LEU A 296 22.83 -0.08 21.55
C LEU A 296 21.58 -0.93 21.79
N ILE A 297 20.93 -1.36 20.72
CA ILE A 297 19.65 -2.08 20.75
C ILE A 297 19.88 -3.55 20.39
N GLU A 298 19.41 -4.48 21.22
CA GLU A 298 19.43 -5.91 20.88
C GLU A 298 18.33 -6.25 19.85
N SER A 299 18.72 -6.85 18.72
CA SER A 299 17.78 -7.34 17.71
C SER A 299 17.53 -8.85 17.89
N ASN A 300 16.58 -9.22 18.74
CA ASN A 300 16.16 -10.63 18.84
C ASN A 300 15.04 -10.92 17.82
N PHE A 301 15.21 -11.97 17.00
CA PHE A 301 14.28 -12.39 15.92
C PHE A 301 13.24 -13.43 16.38
N GLU A 302 12.87 -13.42 17.66
CA GLU A 302 12.00 -14.44 18.26
C GLU A 302 10.56 -13.96 18.48
N LYS A 303 10.19 -12.78 17.94
CA LYS A 303 8.82 -12.28 18.04
C LYS A 303 7.88 -13.02 17.08
N VAL A 304 6.64 -13.17 17.51
CA VAL A 304 5.52 -13.49 16.62
C VAL A 304 5.49 -12.44 15.52
N GLY A 305 5.28 -12.86 14.27
CA GLY A 305 5.18 -11.95 13.14
C GLY A 305 3.97 -11.03 13.25
N LEU A 306 3.86 -10.06 12.34
CA LEU A 306 2.71 -9.16 12.32
C LEU A 306 1.46 -9.93 11.87
N GLU A 307 0.51 -10.11 12.79
CA GLU A 307 -0.78 -10.73 12.51
C GLU A 307 -1.79 -9.69 12.02
N ALA A 308 -2.79 -10.13 11.27
CA ALA A 308 -3.90 -9.27 10.89
C ALA A 308 -4.80 -8.96 12.10
N ASP A 309 -5.33 -7.73 12.19
CA ASP A 309 -6.22 -7.35 13.30
C ASP A 309 -7.57 -8.07 13.22
N THR A 310 -8.04 -8.33 11.99
CA THR A 310 -9.28 -9.07 11.74
C THR A 310 -8.98 -10.49 11.30
N HIS A 311 -9.67 -11.47 11.90
CA HIS A 311 -9.51 -12.86 11.51
C HIS A 311 -9.88 -13.08 10.03
N PRO A 312 -9.10 -13.87 9.26
CA PRO A 312 -9.30 -14.03 7.82
C PRO A 312 -10.69 -14.54 7.41
N GLU A 313 -11.34 -15.35 8.24
CA GLU A 313 -12.71 -15.84 7.97
C GLU A 313 -13.75 -14.70 8.00
N PHE A 314 -13.61 -13.70 8.89
CA PHE A 314 -14.50 -12.54 8.89
C PHE A 314 -14.28 -11.67 7.66
N ILE A 315 -13.03 -11.52 7.23
CA ILE A 315 -12.71 -10.82 5.98
C ILE A 315 -13.22 -11.60 4.76
N LYS A 316 -13.15 -12.94 4.77
CA LYS A 316 -13.68 -13.78 3.70
C LYS A 316 -15.19 -13.69 3.60
N ALA A 317 -15.91 -13.76 4.73
CA ALA A 317 -17.35 -13.54 4.74
C ALA A 317 -17.71 -12.12 4.27
N TYR A 318 -16.91 -11.12 4.69
CA TYR A 318 -17.12 -9.72 4.35
C TYR A 318 -16.81 -9.38 2.89
N LEU A 319 -15.62 -9.69 2.37
CA LEU A 319 -15.16 -9.31 1.03
C LEU A 319 -15.26 -10.45 0.00
N GLY A 320 -15.65 -11.65 0.43
CA GLY A 320 -15.79 -12.83 -0.44
C GLY A 320 -14.48 -13.59 -0.71
N ASN A 321 -13.35 -13.14 -0.17
CA ASN A 321 -12.04 -13.76 -0.36
C ASN A 321 -11.17 -13.67 0.89
N THR A 322 -10.33 -14.69 1.08
CA THR A 322 -9.34 -14.71 2.16
C THR A 322 -8.18 -13.74 1.81
N PRO A 323 -7.84 -12.78 2.67
CA PRO A 323 -6.71 -11.89 2.45
C PRO A 323 -5.40 -12.70 2.51
N PRO A 324 -4.49 -12.57 1.53
CA PRO A 324 -3.20 -13.24 1.59
C PRO A 324 -2.31 -12.61 2.67
N ASP A 325 -1.38 -13.43 3.20
CA ASP A 325 -0.21 -12.92 3.89
C ASP A 325 0.69 -12.14 2.91
N LEU A 326 1.17 -10.98 3.35
CA LEU A 326 1.93 -10.06 2.50
C LEU A 326 3.45 -10.21 2.63
N SER A 327 3.94 -11.08 3.52
CA SER A 327 5.37 -11.23 3.81
C SER A 327 6.24 -11.39 2.57
N MET A 328 5.76 -12.20 1.61
CA MET A 328 6.50 -12.54 0.39
C MET A 328 5.90 -11.89 -0.87
N MET A 329 4.90 -11.01 -0.73
CA MET A 329 4.18 -10.49 -1.87
C MET A 329 5.07 -9.65 -2.79
N ILE A 330 6.04 -8.92 -2.22
CA ILE A 330 7.04 -8.16 -2.99
C ILE A 330 7.89 -9.04 -3.91
N ARG A 331 8.16 -10.28 -3.51
CA ARG A 331 8.93 -11.26 -4.31
C ARG A 331 8.07 -11.87 -5.41
N SER A 332 6.78 -12.04 -5.15
CA SER A 332 5.82 -12.64 -6.09
C SER A 332 5.35 -11.66 -7.17
N LYS A 333 5.22 -10.38 -6.84
CA LYS A 333 4.63 -9.35 -7.71
C LYS A 333 5.60 -8.23 -8.12
N GLY A 334 6.64 -8.01 -7.33
CA GLY A 334 7.57 -6.91 -7.57
C GLY A 334 7.02 -5.56 -7.13
N GLN A 335 7.93 -4.59 -7.06
CA GLN A 335 7.65 -3.24 -6.55
C GLN A 335 6.63 -2.49 -7.40
N HIS A 336 6.79 -2.53 -8.73
CA HIS A 336 5.96 -1.79 -9.66
C HIS A 336 4.52 -2.29 -9.68
N GLU A 337 4.30 -3.61 -9.69
CA GLU A 337 2.94 -4.17 -9.70
C GLU A 337 2.22 -3.86 -8.38
N LEU A 338 2.90 -3.96 -7.23
CA LEU A 338 2.27 -3.66 -5.93
C LEU A 338 1.92 -2.19 -5.77
N ALA A 339 2.84 -1.29 -6.11
CA ALA A 339 2.56 0.15 -6.15
C ALA A 339 1.36 0.45 -7.06
N ALA A 340 1.31 -0.18 -8.24
CA ALA A 340 0.19 0.01 -9.16
C ALA A 340 -1.14 -0.61 -8.70
N PHE A 341 -1.11 -1.49 -7.70
CA PHE A 341 -2.25 -2.29 -7.26
C PHE A 341 -2.92 -1.74 -5.99
N ILE A 342 -2.18 -1.20 -5.02
CA ILE A 342 -2.72 -0.80 -3.71
C ILE A 342 -3.88 0.21 -3.83
N ASN A 343 -3.72 1.24 -4.66
CA ASN A 343 -4.76 2.25 -4.93
C ASN A 343 -5.68 1.91 -6.11
N ASN A 344 -5.39 0.81 -6.83
CA ASN A 344 -6.22 0.34 -7.93
C ASN A 344 -6.32 -1.19 -7.92
N PRO A 345 -6.89 -1.79 -6.87
CA PRO A 345 -6.94 -3.25 -6.71
C PRO A 345 -7.89 -3.92 -7.70
N GLN A 346 -8.79 -3.11 -8.28
CA GLN A 346 -9.68 -3.54 -9.34
C GLN A 346 -9.13 -3.27 -10.74
N LYS A 347 -7.82 -3.03 -10.84
CA LYS A 347 -7.14 -2.90 -12.11
C LYS A 347 -7.39 -4.14 -12.98
N VAL A 348 -8.11 -3.92 -14.07
CA VAL A 348 -8.33 -4.90 -15.13
C VAL A 348 -7.53 -4.46 -16.37
N PRO A 349 -6.91 -5.39 -17.11
CA PRO A 349 -6.28 -5.08 -18.40
C PRO A 349 -7.24 -4.34 -19.34
N LEU A 350 -6.76 -3.28 -20.01
CA LEU A 350 -7.61 -2.48 -20.91
C LEU A 350 -8.23 -3.34 -22.03
N ILE A 351 -7.49 -4.35 -22.50
CA ILE A 351 -7.97 -5.30 -23.50
C ILE A 351 -9.16 -6.13 -23.02
N ASP A 352 -9.24 -6.47 -21.73
CA ASP A 352 -10.34 -7.27 -21.18
C ASP A 352 -11.59 -6.41 -20.97
N ILE A 353 -11.40 -5.13 -20.61
CA ILE A 353 -12.47 -4.13 -20.56
C ILE A 353 -13.07 -3.94 -21.96
N GLN A 354 -12.21 -3.75 -22.98
CA GLN A 354 -12.64 -3.63 -24.37
C GLN A 354 -13.40 -4.86 -24.87
N LYS A 355 -12.93 -6.07 -24.55
CA LYS A 355 -13.64 -7.32 -24.85
C LYS A 355 -15.00 -7.38 -24.16
N ALA A 356 -15.10 -6.94 -22.91
CA ALA A 356 -16.37 -6.94 -22.19
C ALA A 356 -17.41 -6.03 -22.85
N VAL A 357 -16.99 -4.85 -23.31
CA VAL A 357 -17.83 -3.93 -24.11
C VAL A 357 -18.29 -4.61 -25.40
N ILE A 358 -17.38 -5.21 -26.18
CA ILE A 358 -17.75 -5.93 -27.41
C ILE A 358 -18.73 -7.07 -27.10
N ASN A 359 -18.47 -7.86 -26.05
CA ASN A 359 -19.32 -8.99 -25.67
C ASN A 359 -20.72 -8.54 -25.27
N LYS A 360 -20.85 -7.37 -24.61
CA LYS A 360 -22.17 -6.77 -24.33
C LYS A 360 -22.93 -6.45 -25.60
N LEU A 361 -22.28 -5.77 -26.55
CA LEU A 361 -22.89 -5.41 -27.83
C LEU A 361 -23.32 -6.64 -28.63
N VAL A 362 -22.51 -7.69 -28.63
CA VAL A 362 -22.85 -8.99 -29.24
C VAL A 362 -24.06 -9.60 -28.55
N ARG A 363 -24.09 -9.61 -27.22
CA ARG A 363 -25.21 -10.14 -26.44
C ARG A 363 -26.51 -9.38 -26.74
N ASP A 364 -26.46 -8.06 -26.77
CA ASP A 364 -27.64 -7.23 -27.07
C ASP A 364 -28.20 -7.52 -28.46
N LYS A 365 -27.33 -7.76 -29.46
CA LYS A 365 -27.75 -8.18 -30.80
C LYS A 365 -28.35 -9.58 -30.82
N ARG A 366 -27.77 -10.52 -30.09
CA ARG A 366 -28.33 -11.87 -29.93
C ARG A 366 -29.72 -11.80 -29.28
N ASP A 367 -29.90 -10.98 -28.26
CA ASP A 367 -31.17 -10.82 -27.56
C ASP A 367 -32.23 -10.17 -28.46
N GLU A 368 -31.86 -9.17 -29.26
CA GLU A 368 -32.72 -8.59 -30.30
C GLU A 368 -33.18 -9.65 -31.32
N GLU A 369 -32.26 -10.50 -31.80
CA GLU A 369 -32.62 -11.59 -32.71
C GLU A 369 -33.51 -12.66 -32.07
N LYS A 370 -33.22 -13.05 -30.83
CA LYS A 370 -34.03 -14.00 -30.07
C LYS A 370 -35.46 -13.49 -29.84
N ALA A 371 -35.61 -12.20 -29.59
CA ALA A 371 -36.93 -11.57 -29.44
C ALA A 371 -37.77 -11.64 -30.73
N ASN A 372 -37.13 -11.79 -31.89
CA ASN A 372 -37.77 -11.90 -33.20
C ASN A 372 -38.01 -13.34 -33.66
N ILE A 373 -37.69 -14.35 -32.85
CA ILE A 373 -37.98 -15.76 -33.19
C ILE A 373 -39.50 -15.96 -33.29
N PRO A 374 -40.02 -16.59 -34.37
CA PRO A 374 -41.45 -16.84 -34.51
C PRO A 374 -42.04 -17.60 -33.32
N THR A 375 -43.24 -17.22 -32.89
CA THR A 375 -43.92 -17.85 -31.74
C THR A 375 -44.71 -19.10 -32.10
N ASN A 376 -44.78 -19.45 -33.39
CA ASN A 376 -45.61 -20.53 -33.95
C ASN A 376 -44.81 -21.74 -34.44
N ILE A 377 -43.61 -21.96 -33.90
CA ILE A 377 -42.72 -23.10 -34.20
C ILE A 377 -42.70 -24.09 -33.03
N SER A 378 -42.19 -25.29 -33.26
CA SER A 378 -42.00 -26.28 -32.19
C SER A 378 -40.89 -25.85 -31.21
N ASP A 379 -40.92 -26.38 -29.99
CA ASP A 379 -39.90 -26.09 -28.97
C ASP A 379 -38.50 -26.51 -29.44
N GLU A 380 -38.38 -27.64 -30.14
CA GLU A 380 -37.11 -28.14 -30.69
C GLU A 380 -36.53 -27.20 -31.75
N GLU A 381 -37.36 -26.72 -32.70
CA GLU A 381 -36.94 -25.73 -33.70
C GLU A 381 -36.54 -24.40 -33.04
N ARG A 382 -37.23 -24.00 -31.98
CA ARG A 382 -36.92 -22.79 -31.22
C ARG A 382 -35.56 -22.90 -30.53
N GLU A 383 -35.28 -24.03 -29.89
CA GLU A 383 -33.99 -24.29 -29.24
C GLU A 383 -32.84 -24.30 -30.24
N ASP A 384 -33.01 -24.92 -31.41
CA ASP A 384 -32.02 -24.93 -32.48
C ASP A 384 -31.71 -23.51 -32.99
N MET A 385 -32.74 -22.67 -33.18
CA MET A 385 -32.57 -21.27 -33.58
C MET A 385 -31.82 -20.47 -32.52
N ILE A 386 -32.16 -20.65 -31.23
CA ILE A 386 -31.47 -19.99 -30.11
C ILE A 386 -29.99 -20.41 -30.09
N ALA A 387 -29.70 -21.71 -30.23
CA ALA A 387 -28.33 -22.22 -30.26
C ALA A 387 -27.51 -21.64 -31.41
N GLN A 388 -28.10 -21.51 -32.61
CA GLN A 388 -27.46 -20.84 -33.72
C GLN A 388 -27.18 -19.36 -33.44
N ILE A 389 -28.14 -18.64 -32.84
CA ILE A 389 -27.94 -17.23 -32.47
C ILE A 389 -26.83 -17.08 -31.43
N ASP A 390 -26.78 -17.97 -30.43
CA ASP A 390 -25.75 -17.96 -29.38
C ASP A 390 -24.35 -18.33 -29.86
N SER A 391 -24.22 -18.96 -31.03
CA SER A 391 -22.92 -19.24 -31.66
C SER A 391 -22.31 -18.02 -32.37
N ARG A 392 -23.08 -16.96 -32.64
CA ARG A 392 -22.65 -15.81 -33.47
C ARG A 392 -21.80 -14.82 -32.70
N ASP A 393 -20.62 -14.50 -33.21
CA ASP A 393 -19.66 -13.62 -32.55
C ASP A 393 -19.68 -12.18 -33.09
N ALA A 394 -18.73 -11.37 -32.64
CA ALA A 394 -18.58 -9.99 -33.09
C ALA A 394 -18.31 -9.88 -34.60
N GLU A 395 -17.65 -10.87 -35.22
CA GLU A 395 -17.37 -10.87 -36.66
C GLU A 395 -18.67 -11.05 -37.45
N TYR A 396 -19.52 -11.99 -37.04
CA TYR A 396 -20.84 -12.19 -37.64
C TYR A 396 -21.67 -10.90 -37.65
N TYR A 397 -21.73 -10.22 -36.52
CA TYR A 397 -22.48 -8.96 -36.36
C TYR A 397 -21.75 -7.73 -36.89
N LYS A 398 -20.49 -7.88 -37.37
CA LYS A 398 -19.60 -6.78 -37.77
C LYS A 398 -19.43 -5.73 -36.67
N ILE A 399 -19.49 -6.15 -35.42
CA ILE A 399 -19.30 -5.29 -34.24
C ILE A 399 -17.81 -5.00 -34.08
N LYS A 400 -17.49 -3.72 -33.91
CA LYS A 400 -16.17 -3.24 -33.50
C LYS A 400 -16.33 -2.41 -32.24
N LEU A 401 -15.22 -2.10 -31.58
CA LEU A 401 -15.24 -1.12 -30.49
C LEU A 401 -15.82 0.20 -31.02
N PRO A 402 -16.83 0.77 -30.34
CA PRO A 402 -17.37 2.08 -30.67
C PRO A 402 -16.36 3.17 -30.31
N GLU A 403 -16.58 4.40 -30.77
CA GLU A 403 -15.78 5.55 -30.31
C GLU A 403 -15.94 5.72 -28.78
N ASN A 404 -14.84 5.95 -28.08
CA ASN A 404 -14.83 6.09 -26.62
C ASN A 404 -15.31 7.48 -26.18
N THR A 405 -16.61 7.72 -26.29
CA THR A 405 -17.24 9.02 -25.99
C THR A 405 -17.44 9.28 -24.49
N THR A 406 -17.25 8.27 -23.64
CA THR A 406 -17.51 8.35 -22.18
C THR A 406 -16.23 8.53 -21.36
N LYS A 407 -15.07 8.59 -22.03
CA LYS A 407 -13.78 8.82 -21.38
C LYS A 407 -13.72 10.19 -20.73
N SER A 408 -13.12 10.26 -19.55
CA SER A 408 -12.72 11.53 -18.94
C SER A 408 -11.59 12.19 -19.74
N GLU A 409 -11.38 13.50 -19.58
CA GLU A 409 -10.28 14.22 -20.25
C GLU A 409 -8.90 13.64 -19.92
N TRP A 410 -8.75 13.11 -18.70
CA TRP A 410 -7.51 12.49 -18.23
C TRP A 410 -7.34 11.02 -18.67
N GLN A 411 -8.36 10.40 -19.26
CA GLN A 411 -8.29 9.01 -19.73
C GLN A 411 -7.76 8.91 -21.16
N ASN A 412 -6.95 7.87 -21.38
CA ASN A 412 -6.50 7.48 -22.71
C ASN A 412 -7.69 7.05 -23.58
N ASN A 413 -7.58 7.23 -24.90
CA ASN A 413 -8.63 6.83 -25.83
C ASN A 413 -8.95 5.33 -25.78
N ASP A 414 -7.96 4.50 -25.45
CA ASP A 414 -8.10 3.05 -25.33
C ASP A 414 -8.65 2.60 -23.97
N ASP A 415 -8.88 3.51 -23.02
CA ASP A 415 -9.43 3.22 -21.71
C ASP A 415 -10.97 3.32 -21.70
N TYR A 416 -11.63 2.18 -21.93
CA TYR A 416 -13.09 2.04 -21.95
C TYR A 416 -13.71 1.83 -20.56
N THR A 417 -12.99 2.10 -19.46
CA THR A 417 -13.46 1.82 -18.09
C THR A 417 -14.81 2.48 -17.80
N ASN A 418 -14.99 3.76 -18.16
CA ASN A 418 -16.26 4.46 -17.93
C ASN A 418 -17.39 3.83 -18.75
N MET A 419 -17.15 3.54 -20.03
CA MET A 419 -18.14 2.87 -20.89
C MET A 419 -18.56 1.51 -20.33
N ALA A 420 -17.59 0.69 -19.92
CA ALA A 420 -17.88 -0.63 -19.36
C ALA A 420 -18.69 -0.55 -18.06
N ARG A 421 -18.43 0.47 -17.22
CA ARG A 421 -19.21 0.75 -16.01
C ARG A 421 -20.64 1.18 -16.33
N GLU A 422 -20.82 2.13 -17.24
CA GLU A 422 -22.15 2.59 -17.68
C GLU A 422 -22.99 1.46 -18.30
N MET A 423 -22.34 0.57 -19.06
CA MET A 423 -22.97 -0.59 -19.67
C MET A 423 -23.21 -1.76 -18.69
N GLY A 424 -22.76 -1.65 -17.43
CA GLY A 424 -22.89 -2.71 -16.42
C GLY A 424 -22.10 -3.98 -16.76
N VAL A 425 -21.00 -3.87 -17.50
CA VAL A 425 -20.16 -5.00 -17.95
C VAL A 425 -18.71 -4.89 -17.55
N MET A 426 -18.37 -3.93 -16.69
CA MET A 426 -17.02 -3.81 -16.16
C MET A 426 -16.58 -5.15 -15.54
N PRO A 427 -15.51 -5.79 -16.05
CA PRO A 427 -15.03 -7.02 -15.44
C PRO A 427 -14.70 -6.83 -13.96
N PHE A 428 -15.02 -7.82 -13.15
CA PHE A 428 -14.72 -7.74 -11.73
C PHE A 428 -13.21 -7.79 -11.49
N GLY A 429 -12.72 -6.79 -10.78
CA GLY A 429 -11.37 -6.76 -10.25
C GLY A 429 -11.18 -7.70 -9.06
N LYS A 430 -10.11 -7.51 -8.28
CA LYS A 430 -9.96 -8.23 -7.01
C LYS A 430 -10.95 -7.69 -5.97
N SER A 431 -11.35 -8.54 -5.03
CA SER A 431 -12.20 -8.16 -3.88
C SER A 431 -11.56 -7.15 -2.92
N MET A 432 -10.29 -6.79 -3.13
CA MET A 432 -9.60 -5.84 -2.26
C MET A 432 -10.14 -4.43 -2.51
N PRO A 433 -10.52 -3.68 -1.45
CA PRO A 433 -10.90 -2.27 -1.57
C PRO A 433 -9.72 -1.41 -1.96
N ARG A 434 -9.95 -0.35 -2.76
CA ARG A 434 -8.96 0.72 -2.96
C ARG A 434 -8.61 1.32 -1.59
N VAL A 435 -7.31 1.48 -1.31
CA VAL A 435 -6.83 1.93 0.00
C VAL A 435 -6.85 3.46 0.14
N GLY A 436 -6.54 4.20 -0.93
CA GLY A 436 -6.60 5.67 -0.92
C GLY A 436 -5.35 6.37 -0.42
N LEU A 437 -4.19 5.71 -0.48
CA LEU A 437 -2.93 6.23 0.02
C LEU A 437 -2.42 7.40 -0.81
N THR A 438 -1.75 8.34 -0.14
CA THR A 438 -0.87 9.27 -0.84
C THR A 438 0.29 8.52 -1.51
N LYS A 439 0.93 9.14 -2.51
CA LYS A 439 2.07 8.53 -3.20
C LYS A 439 3.23 8.18 -2.25
N GLU A 440 3.47 9.03 -1.27
CA GLU A 440 4.51 8.81 -0.27
C GLU A 440 4.14 7.63 0.63
N ALA A 441 2.90 7.58 1.15
CA ALA A 441 2.43 6.48 1.98
C ALA A 441 2.44 5.13 1.23
N GLU A 442 2.06 5.09 -0.04
CA GLU A 442 2.16 3.87 -0.86
C GLU A 442 3.61 3.40 -1.00
N LYS A 443 4.54 4.33 -1.27
CA LYS A 443 5.97 4.01 -1.33
C LYS A 443 6.47 3.45 0.00
N GLN A 444 6.01 3.99 1.12
CA GLN A 444 6.34 3.49 2.45
C GLN A 444 5.80 2.05 2.67
N VAL A 445 4.54 1.77 2.33
CA VAL A 445 3.99 0.40 2.35
C VAL A 445 4.87 -0.56 1.55
N VAL A 446 5.26 -0.17 0.33
CA VAL A 446 6.07 -0.99 -0.55
C VAL A 446 7.51 -1.18 -0.01
N ASN A 447 8.11 -0.15 0.58
CA ASN A 447 9.43 -0.24 1.22
C ASN A 447 9.42 -1.17 2.45
N TYR A 448 8.36 -1.13 3.24
CA TYR A 448 8.16 -2.07 4.34
C TYR A 448 8.12 -3.51 3.80
N LEU A 449 7.29 -3.76 2.78
CA LEU A 449 7.18 -5.07 2.14
C LEU A 449 8.51 -5.54 1.54
N GLU A 450 9.30 -4.67 0.91
CA GLU A 450 10.64 -5.01 0.42
C GLU A 450 11.58 -5.38 1.56
N THR A 451 11.55 -4.64 2.66
CA THR A 451 12.42 -4.88 3.82
C THR A 451 12.13 -6.24 4.48
N ILE A 452 10.86 -6.63 4.59
CA ILE A 452 10.49 -7.93 5.18
C ILE A 452 10.55 -9.08 4.16
N GLY A 453 10.29 -8.81 2.89
CA GLY A 453 10.25 -9.80 1.82
C GLY A 453 11.61 -10.11 1.19
N ASP A 454 12.56 -9.19 1.32
CA ASP A 454 13.90 -9.29 0.76
C ASP A 454 14.95 -8.60 1.64
N SER A 455 15.02 -8.97 2.93
CA SER A 455 15.94 -8.34 3.90
C SER A 455 17.41 -8.36 3.50
N LYS A 456 17.82 -9.34 2.68
CA LYS A 456 19.21 -9.50 2.22
C LYS A 456 19.46 -8.91 0.84
N LYS A 457 18.56 -8.06 0.34
CA LYS A 457 18.70 -7.42 -0.96
C LYS A 457 19.99 -6.59 -1.05
N ALA A 458 20.26 -5.73 -0.07
CA ALA A 458 21.43 -4.86 -0.08
C ALA A 458 22.75 -5.66 -0.06
N GLU A 459 22.84 -6.68 0.80
CA GLU A 459 24.02 -7.56 0.86
C GLU A 459 24.19 -8.36 -0.43
N ARG A 460 23.09 -8.85 -1.02
CA ARG A 460 23.12 -9.58 -2.29
C ARG A 460 23.57 -8.70 -3.45
N ASP A 461 23.03 -7.48 -3.54
CA ASP A 461 23.35 -6.53 -4.61
C ASP A 461 24.83 -6.08 -4.51
N SER A 462 25.33 -5.88 -3.28
CA SER A 462 26.75 -5.61 -3.02
C SER A 462 27.67 -6.80 -3.38
N LEU A 463 27.31 -8.01 -2.93
CA LEU A 463 28.10 -9.22 -3.18
C LEU A 463 28.12 -9.61 -4.66
N GLY A 464 27.05 -9.33 -5.40
CA GLY A 464 26.93 -9.60 -6.84
C GLY A 464 28.06 -8.98 -7.64
N TRP A 465 28.45 -7.74 -7.36
CA TRP A 465 29.56 -7.07 -8.04
C TRP A 465 30.90 -7.75 -7.80
N TRP A 466 31.17 -8.18 -6.57
CA TRP A 466 32.38 -8.93 -6.23
C TRP A 466 32.44 -10.29 -6.92
N ILE A 467 31.31 -11.01 -6.94
CA ILE A 467 31.20 -12.31 -7.62
C ILE A 467 31.44 -12.15 -9.13
N MET A 468 30.81 -11.16 -9.77
CA MET A 468 31.04 -10.87 -11.19
C MET A 468 32.52 -10.58 -11.49
N GLY A 469 33.17 -9.74 -10.67
CA GLY A 469 34.59 -9.45 -10.80
C GLY A 469 35.47 -10.69 -10.64
N PHE A 470 35.19 -11.55 -9.65
CA PHE A 470 35.90 -12.82 -9.45
C PHE A 470 35.77 -13.74 -10.66
N PHE A 471 34.56 -13.92 -11.20
CA PHE A 471 34.35 -14.77 -12.37
C PHE A 471 35.04 -14.25 -13.62
N VAL A 472 35.12 -12.92 -13.80
CA VAL A 472 35.89 -12.31 -14.89
C VAL A 472 37.38 -12.65 -14.74
N LEU A 473 37.95 -12.46 -13.55
CA LEU A 473 39.37 -12.77 -13.28
C LEU A 473 39.67 -14.26 -13.46
N LEU A 474 38.84 -15.13 -12.87
CA LEU A 474 38.98 -16.58 -12.99
C LEU A 474 38.89 -17.01 -14.46
N SER A 475 37.98 -16.42 -15.24
CA SER A 475 37.84 -16.72 -16.68
C SER A 475 39.11 -16.35 -17.45
N VAL A 476 39.74 -15.22 -17.13
CA VAL A 476 41.02 -14.81 -17.74
C VAL A 476 42.14 -15.79 -17.35
N LEU A 477 42.27 -16.15 -16.07
CA LEU A 477 43.28 -17.10 -15.60
C LEU A 477 43.08 -18.49 -16.21
N ALA A 478 41.85 -19.00 -16.22
CA ALA A 478 41.51 -20.28 -16.84
C ALA A 478 41.79 -20.26 -18.34
N TYR A 479 41.49 -19.15 -19.03
CA TYR A 479 41.79 -18.99 -20.45
C TYR A 479 43.30 -19.02 -20.72
N THR A 480 44.10 -18.28 -19.95
CA THR A 480 45.56 -18.26 -20.11
C THR A 480 46.19 -19.61 -19.78
N TRP A 481 45.72 -20.29 -18.73
CA TRP A 481 46.17 -21.63 -18.35
C TRP A 481 45.83 -22.66 -19.42
N LYS A 482 44.58 -22.69 -19.90
CA LYS A 482 44.18 -23.53 -21.04
C LYS A 482 45.07 -23.26 -22.25
N SER A 483 45.25 -21.99 -22.62
CA SER A 483 46.07 -21.60 -23.77
C SER A 483 47.52 -22.07 -23.63
N LYS A 484 48.06 -22.11 -22.40
CA LYS A 484 49.41 -22.63 -22.12
C LYS A 484 49.49 -24.15 -22.23
N ILE A 485 48.55 -24.89 -21.62
CA ILE A 485 48.58 -26.37 -21.58
C ILE A 485 48.33 -26.99 -22.95
N TRP A 486 47.41 -26.41 -23.71
CA TRP A 486 46.97 -26.99 -24.99
C TRP A 486 47.74 -26.45 -26.20
N ARG A 487 48.70 -25.54 -25.99
CA ARG A 487 49.51 -24.92 -27.04
C ARG A 487 50.22 -25.92 -27.95
N ASP A 488 50.61 -27.06 -27.39
CA ASP A 488 51.44 -28.05 -28.09
C ASP A 488 50.59 -29.18 -28.71
N LEU A 489 49.26 -29.18 -28.47
CA LEU A 489 48.32 -30.15 -29.04
C LEU A 489 47.51 -29.58 -30.21
N HIS A 490 47.27 -28.27 -30.26
CA HIS A 490 46.48 -27.58 -31.28
C HIS A 490 47.04 -26.22 -31.69
#